data_AF-A0A069ICR9-F1
#
_entry.id   AF-A0A069ICR9-F1
#
_cell.length_a   1.000
_cell.length_b   1.000
_cell.length_c   1.000
_cell.angle_alpha   90.00
_cell.angle_beta   90.00
_cell.angle_gamma   90.00
#
_symmetry.space_group_name_H-M   'P 1'
#
loop_
_entity.id
_entity.type
_entity.pdbx_description
1 polymer ?
#
loop_
_entity_poly.entity_id
_entity_poly.type
_entity_poly.pdbx_seq_one_letter_code
_entity_poly.pdbx_strand_id
1 'polypeptide(L)'
;MEIKTARLTLLIDPNKKAAFERLCAQQDLTASQVVRQLIREYLAQHGVQYVPSGLNAGNVEPAADETVPQAQAQSDAPPAKRRTARRKG
;
A
#
# COMPACT_ATOMS: atom_id res chain seq x y z
N MET A 1 10.83 19.63 -10.27
CA MET A 1 12.13 19.04 -9.88
C MET A 1 12.34 17.75 -10.65
N GLU A 2 13.55 17.50 -11.13
CA GLU A 2 13.86 16.28 -11.91
C GLU A 2 13.93 15.06 -10.99
N ILE A 3 13.18 14.00 -11.34
CA ILE A 3 13.21 12.73 -10.63
C ILE A 3 14.48 11.98 -11.09
N LYS A 4 15.53 12.00 -10.26
CA LYS A 4 16.76 11.23 -10.52
C LYS A 4 16.42 9.73 -10.50
N THR A 5 16.46 9.09 -11.66
CA THR A 5 16.29 7.64 -11.78
C THR A 5 17.64 6.93 -11.86
N ALA A 6 17.77 5.80 -11.19
CA ALA A 6 18.96 4.94 -11.24
C ALA A 6 18.58 3.56 -11.77
N ARG A 7 19.52 2.88 -12.44
CA ARG A 7 19.35 1.50 -12.93
C ARG A 7 19.99 0.52 -11.95
N LEU A 8 19.24 -0.53 -11.59
CA LEU A 8 19.74 -1.67 -10.81
C LEU A 8 19.79 -2.89 -11.73
N THR A 9 20.99 -3.44 -11.94
CA THR A 9 21.21 -4.64 -12.74
C THR A 9 21.57 -5.81 -11.81
N LEU A 10 20.82 -6.90 -11.90
CA LEU A 10 21.11 -8.15 -11.17
C LEU A 10 21.35 -9.29 -12.15
N LEU A 11 22.32 -10.15 -11.83
CA LEU A 11 22.51 -11.44 -12.47
C LEU A 11 21.78 -12.51 -11.67
N ILE A 12 20.91 -13.27 -12.32
CA ILE A 12 20.16 -14.37 -11.71
C ILE A 12 20.14 -15.56 -12.67
N ASP A 13 19.89 -16.74 -12.11
CA ASP A 13 19.69 -17.95 -12.90
C ASP A 13 18.52 -17.78 -13.90
N PRO A 14 18.67 -18.24 -15.16
CA PRO A 14 17.66 -18.05 -16.20
C PRO A 14 16.33 -18.74 -15.88
N ASN A 15 16.35 -19.90 -15.24
CA ASN A 15 15.12 -20.62 -14.87
C ASN A 15 14.38 -19.89 -13.74
N LYS A 16 15.11 -19.35 -12.77
CA LYS A 16 14.53 -18.50 -11.72
C LYS A 16 13.91 -17.23 -12.29
N LYS A 17 14.59 -16.56 -13.23
CA LYS A 17 14.03 -15.39 -13.94
C LYS A 17 12.70 -15.74 -14.62
N ALA A 18 12.68 -16.82 -15.41
CA ALA A 18 11.49 -17.24 -16.13
C ALA A 18 10.34 -17.61 -15.18
N ALA A 19 10.63 -18.30 -14.08
CA ALA A 19 9.62 -18.63 -13.07
C ALA A 19 9.05 -17.38 -12.39
N PHE A 20 9.91 -16.42 -12.02
CA PHE A 20 9.49 -15.17 -11.39
C PHE A 20 8.64 -14.31 -12.34
N GLU A 21 9.04 -14.18 -13.60
CA GLU A 21 8.29 -13.43 -14.61
C GLU A 21 6.91 -14.04 -14.87
N ARG A 22 6.81 -15.36 -14.95
CA ARG A 22 5.51 -16.05 -15.08
C ARG A 22 4.61 -15.81 -13.88
N LEU A 23 5.15 -15.88 -12.65
CA LEU A 23 4.39 -15.60 -11.44
C LEU A 23 3.88 -14.15 -11.38
N CYS A 24 4.70 -13.19 -11.82
CA CYS A 24 4.28 -11.80 -11.89
C CYS A 24 3.16 -11.60 -12.94
N ALA A 25 3.29 -12.22 -14.11
CA ALA A 25 2.29 -12.13 -15.18
C ALA A 25 0.94 -12.73 -14.79
N GLN A 26 0.91 -13.79 -13.97
CA GLN A 26 -0.34 -14.37 -13.44
C GLN A 26 -1.12 -13.41 -12.53
N GLN A 27 -0.46 -12.38 -12.00
CA GLN A 27 -1.04 -11.39 -11.09
C GLN A 27 -1.17 -10.01 -11.75
N ASP A 28 -1.00 -9.92 -13.08
CA ASP A 28 -1.00 -8.66 -13.84
C ASP A 28 0.06 -7.65 -13.35
N LEU A 29 1.20 -8.16 -12.86
CA LEU A 29 2.32 -7.37 -12.38
C LEU A 29 3.56 -7.56 -13.25
N THR A 30 4.42 -6.55 -13.29
CA THR A 30 5.76 -6.67 -13.88
C THR A 30 6.79 -7.00 -12.81
N ALA A 31 7.82 -7.76 -13.18
CA ALA A 31 8.96 -8.07 -12.31
C ALA A 31 9.55 -6.82 -11.64
N SER A 32 9.65 -5.71 -12.37
CA SER A 32 10.18 -4.45 -11.86
C SER A 32 9.33 -3.82 -10.74
N GLN A 33 8.00 -3.95 -10.80
CA GLN A 33 7.10 -3.45 -9.76
C GLN A 33 7.27 -4.26 -8.48
N VAL A 34 7.30 -5.58 -8.61
CA VAL A 34 7.49 -6.50 -7.47
C VAL A 34 8.85 -6.27 -6.83
N VAL A 35 9.94 -6.19 -7.60
CA VAL A 35 11.29 -5.90 -7.07
C VAL A 35 11.34 -4.57 -6.33
N ARG A 36 10.70 -3.51 -6.87
CA ARG A 36 10.64 -2.21 -6.18
C ARG A 36 9.89 -2.30 -4.86
N GLN A 37 8.81 -3.08 -4.79
CA GLN A 37 8.08 -3.31 -3.53
C GLN A 37 8.93 -4.09 -2.53
N LEU A 38 9.61 -5.14 -2.99
CA LEU A 38 10.53 -5.93 -2.15
C LEU A 38 11.65 -5.07 -1.56
N ILE A 39 12.23 -4.15 -2.35
CA ILE A 39 13.26 -3.23 -1.85
C ILE A 39 12.70 -2.31 -0.75
N ARG A 40 11.51 -1.71 -0.96
CA ARG A 40 10.89 -0.83 0.05
C ARG A 40 10.61 -1.57 1.35
N GLU A 41 10.01 -2.74 1.25
CA GLU A 41 9.66 -3.57 2.38
C GLU A 41 10.92 -4.03 3.15
N TYR A 42 11.95 -4.45 2.43
CA TYR A 42 13.22 -4.85 3.04
C TYR A 42 13.89 -3.70 3.81
N LEU A 43 13.91 -2.49 3.25
CA LEU A 43 14.44 -1.31 3.95
C LEU A 43 13.64 -1.01 5.23
N ALA A 44 12.31 -1.09 5.17
CA ALA A 44 11.44 -0.87 6.32
C ALA A 44 11.67 -1.91 7.42
N GLN A 45 11.79 -3.19 7.06
CA GLN A 45 12.09 -4.28 8.00
C GLN A 45 13.41 -4.10 8.73
N HIS A 46 14.39 -3.43 8.10
CA HIS A 46 15.68 -3.12 8.70
C HIS A 46 15.77 -1.71 9.31
N GLY A 47 14.66 -0.97 9.38
CA GLY A 47 14.61 0.38 9.96
C GLY A 47 15.41 1.44 9.18
N VAL A 48 15.68 1.20 7.90
CA VAL A 48 16.44 2.12 7.05
C VAL A 48 15.48 3.14 6.43
N GLN A 49 15.64 4.41 6.81
CA GLN A 49 14.86 5.50 6.23
C GLN A 49 15.41 5.90 4.85
N TYR A 50 14.53 5.96 3.86
CA TYR A 50 14.85 6.38 2.49
C TYR A 50 14.06 7.63 2.09
N VAL A 51 14.77 8.67 1.66
CA VAL A 51 14.17 9.89 1.10
C VAL A 51 14.24 9.83 -0.43
N PRO A 52 13.11 9.87 -1.15
CA PRO A 52 13.12 9.89 -2.60
C PRO A 52 13.86 11.12 -3.14
N SER A 53 14.69 10.93 -4.16
CA SER A 53 15.56 11.98 -4.72
C SER A 53 14.82 13.23 -5.25
N GLY A 54 13.51 13.13 -5.48
CA GLY A 54 12.64 14.25 -5.88
C GLY A 54 12.00 15.02 -4.71
N LEU A 55 12.17 14.56 -3.47
CA LEU A 55 11.59 15.11 -2.24
C LEU A 55 12.66 15.76 -1.34
N ASN A 56 13.78 16.25 -1.91
CA ASN A 56 14.79 16.94 -1.12
C ASN A 56 14.15 18.05 -0.28
N ALA A 57 14.49 18.06 1.02
CA ALA A 57 13.82 18.72 2.14
C ALA A 57 13.71 20.27 2.08
N GLY A 58 13.89 20.89 0.92
CA GLY A 58 13.69 22.33 0.70
C GLY A 58 12.27 22.71 0.26
N ASN A 59 11.36 21.74 0.09
CA ASN A 59 10.00 21.98 -0.40
C ASN A 59 8.90 21.43 0.53
N VAL A 60 9.22 21.16 1.80
CA VAL A 60 8.22 20.81 2.81
C VAL A 60 7.76 22.10 3.48
N GLU A 61 6.79 22.79 2.85
CA GLU A 61 5.79 23.48 3.66
C GLU A 61 5.08 22.40 4.50
N PRO A 62 4.93 22.59 5.82
CA PRO A 62 4.25 21.62 6.65
C PRO A 62 2.77 21.70 6.29
N ALA A 63 2.32 20.79 5.42
CA ALA A 63 0.91 20.48 5.33
C ALA A 63 0.50 19.95 6.71
N ALA A 64 -0.10 20.84 7.49
CA ALA A 64 -0.73 20.55 8.75
C ALA A 64 -1.65 19.34 8.59
N ASP A 65 -1.41 18.33 9.42
CA ASP A 65 -2.44 17.75 10.27
C ASP A 65 -3.84 17.63 9.64
N GLU A 66 -4.07 16.59 8.83
CA GLU A 66 -5.45 16.08 8.64
C GLU A 66 -5.50 14.55 8.64
N THR A 67 -6.04 14.05 9.75
CA THR A 67 -6.92 12.88 9.89
C THR A 67 -6.32 11.47 9.88
N VAL A 68 -5.82 11.10 11.05
CA VAL A 68 -6.01 9.76 11.61
C VAL A 68 -7.52 9.48 11.71
N PRO A 69 -8.10 8.44 11.10
CA PRO A 69 -9.46 8.04 11.41
C PRO A 69 -9.45 7.36 12.78
N GLN A 70 -9.84 8.10 13.83
CA GLN A 70 -10.16 7.49 15.11
C GLN A 70 -11.44 6.67 14.97
N ALA A 71 -11.27 5.35 14.99
CA ALA A 71 -12.36 4.40 15.17
C ALA A 71 -12.99 4.61 16.55
N GLN A 72 -14.12 5.31 16.60
CA GLN A 72 -14.95 5.36 17.79
C GLN A 72 -15.90 4.17 17.81
N ALA A 73 -15.57 3.22 18.69
CA ALA A 73 -16.44 2.14 19.12
C ALA A 73 -17.72 2.72 19.74
N GLN A 74 -18.89 2.32 19.21
CA GLN A 74 -20.16 2.41 19.92
C GLN A 74 -20.65 1.00 20.21
N SER A 75 -20.55 0.64 21.49
CA SER A 75 -21.18 -0.53 22.10
C SER A 75 -22.43 -0.08 22.86
N ASP A 76 -23.35 -1.04 23.02
CA ASP A 76 -24.49 -1.11 23.96
C ASP A 76 -25.91 -0.64 23.54
N ALA A 77 -26.65 -1.66 23.06
CA ALA A 77 -27.93 -2.19 23.59
C ALA A 77 -29.30 -1.67 23.07
N PRO A 78 -30.34 -2.56 22.97
CA PRO A 78 -31.59 -2.31 22.24
C PRO A 78 -32.79 -1.95 23.15
N PRO A 79 -33.92 -1.50 22.57
CA PRO A 79 -35.21 -1.94 23.11
C PRO A 79 -36.25 -2.37 22.05
N ALA A 80 -36.66 -3.63 22.21
CA ALA A 80 -38.02 -4.17 22.24
C ALA A 80 -39.21 -3.45 21.54
N LYS A 81 -39.88 -4.25 20.68
CA LYS A 81 -41.34 -4.45 20.53
C LYS A 81 -42.20 -3.26 20.03
N ARG A 82 -42.88 -3.46 18.89
CA ARG A 82 -44.32 -3.85 18.83
C ARG A 82 -44.79 -4.11 17.39
N ARG A 83 -45.56 -5.18 17.29
CA ARG A 83 -46.32 -5.68 16.12
C ARG A 83 -47.30 -4.63 15.60
N THR A 84 -47.56 -4.62 14.29
CA THR A 84 -48.87 -5.04 13.73
C THR A 84 -48.80 -5.22 12.22
N ALA A 85 -49.13 -6.43 11.78
CA ALA A 85 -49.53 -6.76 10.41
C ALA A 85 -50.99 -6.35 10.16
N ARG A 86 -51.30 -5.79 8.98
CA ARG A 86 -52.63 -5.80 8.35
C ARG A 86 -52.49 -5.36 6.89
N ARG A 87 -52.37 -6.28 5.93
CA ARG A 87 -53.43 -6.94 5.14
C ARG A 87 -54.22 -5.99 4.22
N LYS A 88 -53.88 -6.08 2.93
CA LYS A 88 -54.75 -6.20 1.72
C LYS A 88 -55.92 -5.20 1.56
N GLY A 89 -55.85 -4.43 0.49
CA GLY A 89 -56.97 -3.94 -0.33
C GLY A 89 -56.53 -4.07 -1.78
#